data_AF-A0A522VRY8-F1
#
_entry.id   AF-A0A522VRY8-F1
#
_cell.length_a   1.000
_cell.length_b   1.000
_cell.length_c   1.000
_cell.angle_alpha   90.00
_cell.angle_beta   90.00
_cell.angle_gamma   90.00
#
_symmetry.space_group_name_H-M   'P 1'
#
loop_
_entity.id
_entity.type
_entity.pdbx_description
1 polymer ?
#
loop_
_entity_poly.entity_id
_entity_poly.type
_entity_poly.pdbx_seq_one_letter_code
_entity_poly.pdbx_strand_id
1 'polypeptide(L)'
;MAKVVPLAMNDETLRRKISAIASASLHSALPKVILLSHAKQQMRKRKVLLTQVYDTLIRGVVIEHAHRDIKGCWKCTLSHVTAGERVKVAAALCLADDGEIVVVITVMN
;
A
#
# COMPACT_ATOMS: atom_id res chain seq x y z
N MET A 1 12.17 18.42 28.49
CA MET A 1 12.24 17.38 27.45
C MET A 1 10.88 17.29 26.78
N ALA A 2 10.76 17.66 25.50
CA ALA A 2 9.49 17.58 24.78
C ALA A 2 9.11 16.11 24.56
N LYS A 3 7.99 15.68 25.14
CA LYS A 3 7.44 14.34 24.96
C LYS A 3 6.94 14.25 23.52
N VAL A 4 7.68 13.56 22.66
CA VAL A 4 7.24 13.29 21.28
C VAL A 4 5.98 12.44 21.37
N VAL A 5 4.82 13.07 21.18
CA VAL A 5 3.55 12.34 21.08
C VAL A 5 3.58 11.62 19.73
N PRO A 6 3.46 10.28 19.69
CA PRO A 6 3.34 9.58 18.42
C PRO A 6 2.14 10.16 17.69
N LEU A 7 2.36 10.68 16.48
CA LEU A 7 1.25 11.12 15.63
C LEU A 7 0.31 9.92 15.48
N ALA A 8 -0.94 10.09 15.90
CA ALA A 8 -1.97 9.08 15.69
C ALA A 8 -2.02 8.77 14.19
N MET A 9 -2.11 7.48 13.83
CA MET A 9 -2.12 7.08 12.43
C MET A 9 -3.30 7.76 11.72
N ASN A 10 -2.98 8.53 10.67
CA ASN A 10 -3.94 9.20 9.80
C ASN A 10 -3.58 8.92 8.33
N ASP A 11 -4.40 9.38 7.40
CA ASP A 11 -4.23 9.12 5.96
C ASP A 11 -2.82 9.45 5.46
N GLU A 12 -2.29 10.63 5.83
CA GLU A 12 -0.99 11.08 5.36
C GLU A 12 0.15 10.26 5.96
N THR A 13 0.06 9.89 7.24
CA THR A 13 1.07 9.04 7.90
C THR A 13 1.07 7.64 7.30
N LEU A 14 -0.12 7.07 7.05
CA LEU A 14 -0.27 5.76 6.42
C LEU A 14 0.26 5.77 4.98
N ARG A 15 -0.11 6.76 4.17
CA ARG A 15 0.37 6.95 2.79
C ARG A 15 1.89 7.06 2.75
N ARG A 16 2.49 7.86 3.63
CA ARG A 16 3.97 8.01 3.72
C ARG A 16 4.66 6.69 4.04
N LYS A 17 4.14 5.93 5.02
CA LYS A 17 4.68 4.61 5.38
C LYS A 17 4.59 3.62 4.23
N ILE A 18 3.42 3.53 3.58
CA ILE A 18 3.22 2.65 2.40
C ILE A 18 4.19 3.04 1.28
N SER A 19 4.31 4.33 0.98
CA SER A 19 5.20 4.85 -0.07
C SER A 19 6.68 4.53 0.22
N ALA A 20 7.12 4.70 1.47
CA ALA A 20 8.48 4.38 1.89
C ALA A 20 8.80 2.89 1.76
N ILE A 21 7.90 2.02 2.25
CA ILE A 21 8.07 0.56 2.18
C ILE A 21 8.04 0.07 0.72
N ALA A 22 7.13 0.60 -0.10
CA ALA A 22 7.04 0.25 -1.52
C ALA A 22 8.30 0.66 -2.29
N SER A 23 8.82 1.87 -2.04
CA SER A 23 10.06 2.36 -2.64
C SER A 23 11.27 1.50 -2.24
N ALA A 24 11.40 1.17 -0.96
CA ALA A 24 12.51 0.33 -0.47
C ALA A 24 12.43 -1.11 -1.00
N SER A 25 11.21 -1.64 -1.19
CA SER A 25 11.00 -3.01 -1.66
C SER A 25 11.31 -3.21 -3.14
N LEU A 26 11.32 -2.14 -3.95
CA LEU A 26 11.53 -2.24 -5.40
C LEU A 26 12.92 -2.82 -5.79
N HIS A 27 13.91 -2.65 -4.91
CA HIS A 27 15.31 -3.07 -5.12
C HIS A 27 15.81 -4.08 -4.08
N SER A 28 14.94 -4.53 -3.16
CA SER A 28 15.31 -5.44 -2.08
C SER A 28 15.17 -6.89 -2.49
N ALA A 29 16.11 -7.74 -2.05
CA ALA A 29 16.00 -9.20 -2.19
C ALA A 29 14.85 -9.79 -1.34
N LEU A 30 14.42 -9.06 -0.30
CA LEU A 30 13.28 -9.42 0.54
C LEU A 30 12.15 -8.39 0.34
N PRO A 31 11.12 -8.70 -0.48
CA PRO A 31 10.05 -7.75 -0.77
C PRO A 31 9.12 -7.59 0.43
N LYS A 32 9.00 -6.37 0.95
CA LYS A 32 8.03 -6.03 2.00
C LYS A 32 6.64 -5.69 1.45
N VAL A 33 6.45 -5.80 0.14
CA VAL A 33 5.15 -5.68 -0.54
C VAL A 33 4.65 -7.06 -0.93
N ILE A 34 3.58 -7.52 -0.26
CA ILE A 34 3.01 -8.85 -0.44
C ILE A 34 1.70 -8.74 -1.23
N LEU A 35 1.63 -9.39 -2.39
CA LEU A 35 0.39 -9.44 -3.19
C LEU A 35 -0.42 -10.69 -2.85
N LEU A 36 -1.65 -10.50 -2.39
CA LEU A 36 -2.59 -11.60 -2.17
C LEU A 36 -2.95 -12.28 -3.49
N SER A 37 -3.32 -13.56 -3.43
CA SER A 37 -3.76 -14.33 -4.61
C SER A 37 -4.91 -13.66 -5.34
N HIS A 38 -5.86 -13.09 -4.59
CA HIS A 38 -6.96 -12.32 -5.16
C HIS A 38 -6.47 -11.09 -5.93
N ALA A 39 -5.54 -10.30 -5.38
CA ALA A 39 -4.94 -9.16 -6.07
C ALA A 39 -4.24 -9.56 -7.37
N LYS A 40 -3.45 -10.65 -7.34
CA LYS A 40 -2.77 -11.18 -8.53
C LYS A 40 -3.78 -11.57 -9.63
N GLN A 41 -4.90 -12.18 -9.25
CA GLN A 41 -5.97 -12.52 -10.19
C GLN A 41 -6.59 -11.26 -10.80
N GLN A 42 -6.87 -10.24 -9.98
CA GLN A 42 -7.41 -8.97 -10.45
C GLN A 42 -6.45 -8.24 -11.40
N MET A 43 -5.15 -8.23 -11.10
CA MET A 43 -4.12 -7.67 -11.98
C MET A 43 -4.13 -8.34 -13.35
N ARG A 44 -4.17 -9.69 -13.41
CA ARG A 44 -4.24 -10.43 -14.67
C ARG A 44 -5.49 -10.09 -15.49
N LYS A 45 -6.65 -10.01 -14.83
CA LYS A 45 -7.93 -9.68 -15.48
C LYS A 45 -7.91 -8.27 -16.09
N ARG A 46 -7.28 -7.33 -15.40
CA ARG A 46 -7.25 -5.90 -15.77
C ARG A 46 -6.01 -5.49 -16.55
N LYS A 47 -5.07 -6.41 -16.79
CA LYS A 47 -3.77 -6.14 -17.41
C LYS A 47 -2.94 -5.09 -16.66
N VAL A 48 -3.11 -5.01 -15.34
CA VAL A 48 -2.32 -4.11 -14.49
C VAL A 48 -0.98 -4.76 -14.15
N LEU A 49 0.11 -4.09 -14.50
CA LEU A 49 1.46 -4.55 -14.23
C LEU A 49 1.86 -4.28 -12.77
N LEU A 50 2.81 -5.06 -12.28
CA LEU A 50 3.36 -4.88 -10.93
C LEU A 50 3.98 -3.49 -10.76
N THR A 51 4.64 -2.96 -11.78
CA THR A 51 5.21 -1.60 -11.78
C THR A 51 4.15 -0.52 -11.58
N GLN A 52 2.98 -0.65 -12.20
CA GLN A 52 1.84 0.26 -12.00
C GLN A 52 1.29 0.18 -10.57
N VAL A 53 1.27 -1.02 -9.97
CA VAL A 53 0.91 -1.19 -8.55
C VAL A 53 1.92 -0.46 -7.65
N TYR A 54 3.22 -0.66 -7.86
CA TYR A 54 4.25 0.05 -7.10
C TYR A 54 4.16 1.56 -7.26
N ASP A 55 4.00 2.05 -8.50
CA ASP A 55 3.85 3.48 -8.77
C ASP A 55 2.62 4.06 -8.04
N THR A 56 1.52 3.31 -7.99
CA THR A 56 0.32 3.67 -7.21
C THR A 56 0.57 3.65 -5.71
N LEU A 57 1.31 2.67 -5.18
CA LEU A 57 1.67 2.64 -3.75
C LEU A 57 2.61 3.79 -3.36
N ILE A 58 3.51 4.19 -4.26
CA ILE A 58 4.52 5.24 -4.01
C ILE A 58 3.91 6.64 -4.15
N ARG A 59 3.13 6.89 -5.21
CA ARG A 59 2.67 8.23 -5.62
C ARG A 59 1.17 8.44 -5.47
N GLY A 60 0.41 7.39 -5.15
CA GLY A 60 -1.04 7.46 -5.08
C GLY A 60 -1.56 8.35 -3.96
N VAL A 61 -2.77 8.85 -4.16
CA VAL A 61 -3.54 9.59 -3.16
C VAL A 61 -4.54 8.68 -2.48
N VAL A 62 -4.78 8.89 -1.19
CA VAL A 62 -5.78 8.13 -0.42
C VAL A 62 -7.17 8.55 -0.88
N ILE A 63 -7.97 7.59 -1.35
CA ILE A 63 -9.37 7.79 -1.77
C ILE A 63 -10.36 7.09 -0.84
N GLU A 64 -9.91 6.08 -0.11
CA GLU A 64 -10.64 5.51 1.03
C GLU A 64 -9.76 5.62 2.26
N HIS A 65 -10.28 6.31 3.28
CA HIS A 65 -9.55 6.74 4.46
C HIS A 65 -8.92 5.58 5.25
N ALA A 66 -7.82 5.92 5.92
CA ALA A 66 -7.10 5.06 6.83
C ALA A 66 -8.02 4.56 7.94
N HIS A 67 -8.19 3.24 8.01
CA HIS A 67 -8.95 2.60 9.08
C HIS A 67 -8.26 1.33 9.54
N ARG A 68 -8.42 0.99 10.82
CA ARG A 68 -7.85 -0.22 11.39
C ARG A 68 -8.83 -1.38 11.24
N ASP A 69 -8.35 -2.52 10.77
CA ASP A 69 -9.16 -3.74 10.72
C ASP A 69 -9.12 -4.54 12.03
N ILE A 70 -9.89 -5.63 12.09
CA ILE A 70 -9.97 -6.52 13.26
C ILE A 70 -8.63 -7.21 13.60
N LYS A 71 -7.69 -7.27 12.65
CA LYS A 71 -6.36 -7.86 12.83
C LYS A 71 -5.32 -6.81 13.24
N GLY A 72 -5.73 -5.55 13.39
CA GLY A 72 -4.84 -4.45 13.75
C GLY A 72 -4.07 -3.85 12.57
N CYS A 73 -4.32 -4.30 11.33
CA CYS A 73 -3.70 -3.71 10.14
C CYS A 73 -4.40 -2.40 9.76
N TRP A 74 -3.63 -1.44 9.27
CA TRP A 74 -4.15 -0.17 8.76
C TRP A 74 -4.43 -0.27 7.27
N LYS A 75 -5.67 -0.07 6.87
CA LYS A 75 -6.12 -0.17 5.47
C LYS A 75 -6.43 1.18 4.89
N CYS A 76 -6.14 1.31 3.60
CA CYS A 76 -6.61 2.42 2.77
C CYS A 76 -6.67 1.98 1.31
N THR A 77 -7.39 2.74 0.50
CA THR A 77 -7.31 2.62 -0.96
C THR A 77 -6.58 3.81 -1.54
N LEU A 78 -5.55 3.53 -2.33
CA LEU A 78 -4.76 4.53 -3.06
C LEU A 78 -5.20 4.57 -4.53
N SER A 79 -5.20 5.75 -5.14
CA SER A 79 -5.47 5.94 -6.56
C SER A 79 -4.34 6.72 -7.22
N HIS A 80 -3.89 6.27 -8.39
CA HIS A 80 -2.91 6.97 -9.20
C HIS A 80 -3.18 6.75 -10.69
N VAL A 81 -2.83 7.73 -11.54
CA VAL A 81 -2.84 7.54 -13.00
C VAL A 81 -1.45 7.12 -13.41
N THR A 82 -1.31 5.93 -13.98
CA THR A 82 -0.03 5.34 -14.36
C THR A 82 -0.17 4.56 -15.66
N ALA A 83 0.81 4.72 -16.56
CA ALA A 83 0.74 4.21 -17.94
C ALA A 83 -0.57 4.59 -18.70
N GLY A 84 -1.12 5.77 -18.41
CA GLY A 84 -2.35 6.28 -19.05
C GLY A 84 -3.66 5.72 -18.49
N GLU A 85 -3.63 4.83 -17.50
CA GLU A 85 -4.82 4.26 -16.85
C GLU A 85 -4.89 4.70 -15.38
N ARG A 86 -6.10 4.90 -14.86
CA ARG A 86 -6.31 5.09 -13.42
C ARG A 86 -6.28 3.72 -12.73
N VAL A 87 -5.29 3.52 -11.88
CA VAL A 87 -5.15 2.31 -11.06
C VAL A 87 -5.50 2.67 -9.63
N LYS A 88 -6.34 1.84 -9.01
CA LYS A 88 -6.70 1.91 -7.59
C LYS A 88 -6.19 0.65 -6.89
N VAL A 89 -5.55 0.82 -5.74
CA VAL A 89 -4.96 -0.28 -4.98
C VAL A 89 -5.48 -0.21 -3.56
N ALA A 90 -6.21 -1.23 -3.13
CA ALA A 90 -6.53 -1.42 -1.73
C ALA A 90 -5.32 -2.08 -1.04
N ALA A 91 -4.75 -1.40 -0.07
CA ALA A 91 -3.54 -1.80 0.63
C ALA A 91 -3.77 -1.87 2.14
N ALA A 92 -3.01 -2.74 2.81
CA ALA A 92 -2.93 -2.83 4.26
C ALA A 92 -1.48 -2.67 4.71
N LEU A 93 -1.22 -1.82 5.69
CA LEU A 93 0.02 -1.80 6.46
C LEU A 93 -0.16 -2.73 7.67
N CYS A 94 0.61 -3.80 7.73
CA CYS A 94 0.58 -4.77 8.82
C CYS A 94 1.96 -4.86 9.49
N LEU A 95 1.97 -5.21 10.77
CA LEU A 95 3.20 -5.59 11.47
C LEU A 95 3.41 -7.10 11.30
N ALA A 96 4.57 -7.49 10.80
CA ALA A 96 5.06 -8.85 10.74
C ALA A 96 6.28 -9.02 11.66
N ASP A 97 6.77 -10.25 11.80
CA ASP A 97 7.90 -10.58 12.68
C ASP A 97 9.19 -9.83 12.30
N ASP A 98 9.36 -9.48 11.01
CA ASP A 98 10.49 -8.74 10.44
C ASP A 98 10.20 -7.24 10.20
N GLY A 99 9.13 -6.73 10.80
CA GLY A 99 8.72 -5.33 10.79
C GLY A 99 7.50 -5.05 9.93
N GLU A 100 7.34 -3.79 9.50
CA GLU A 100 6.17 -3.36 8.74
C GLU A 100 6.19 -3.90 7.30
N ILE A 101 5.06 -4.45 6.86
CA ILE A 101 4.83 -4.91 5.49
C ILE A 101 3.59 -4.23 4.89
N VAL A 102 3.59 -4.09 3.57
CA VAL A 102 2.44 -3.62 2.79
C VAL A 102 1.81 -4.80 2.08
N VAL A 103 0.56 -5.10 2.40
CA VAL A 103 -0.24 -6.15 1.76
C VAL A 103 -1.14 -5.51 0.72
N VAL A 104 -0.96 -5.88 -0.54
CA VAL A 104 -1.87 -5.52 -1.63
C VAL A 104 -3.06 -6.48 -1.61
N ILE A 105 -4.22 -5.97 -1.23
CA ILE A 105 -5.45 -6.75 -1.06
C ILE A 105 -6.15 -6.96 -2.40
N THR A 106 -6.35 -5.87 -3.15
CA THR A 106 -6.97 -5.91 -4.47
C THR A 106 -6.50 -4.73 -5.33
N VAL A 107 -6.64 -4.89 -6.63
CA VAL A 107 -6.35 -3.86 -7.64
C VAL A 107 -7.62 -3.63 -8.44
N MET A 108 -8.02 -2.38 -8.57
CA MET A 108 -9.21 -1.91 -9.26
C MET A 108 -8.79 -0.89 -10.34
N ASN A 109 -9.63 -0.71 -11.35
CA ASN A 109 -9.54 0.36 -12.35
C ASN A 109 -10.85 1.15 -12.34
#